data_AF-A0A931RBR9-F1
#
_entry.id   AF-A0A931RBR9-F1
#
_cell.length_a   1.000
_cell.length_b   1.000
_cell.length_c   1.000
_cell.angle_alpha   90.00
_cell.angle_beta   90.00
_cell.angle_gamma   90.00
#
_symmetry.space_group_name_H-M   'P 1'
#
loop_
_entity.id
_entity.type
_entity.pdbx_description
1 polymer ?
#
loop_
_entity_poly.entity_id
_entity_poly.type
_entity_poly.pdbx_seq_one_letter_code
_entity_poly.pdbx_strand_id
1 'polypeptide(L)'
;MSLGIRHISRRRIKFKNGKEPFERISVLKTALDILMYPVAIVAPLALVPQVWQIYATHDASSLSMPTWAILVFFNMLWIFYGWVHRDKPIIITNSLFGFFNFLVALGVILYR
;
A
#
# COMPACT_ATOMS: atom_id res chain seq x y z
N MET A 1 47.68 25.36 -15.96
CA MET A 1 46.44 24.53 -15.95
C MET A 1 46.67 23.29 -15.08
N SER A 2 46.33 23.28 -13.79
CA SER A 2 46.47 22.08 -12.92
C SER A 2 45.53 22.06 -11.69
N LEU A 3 44.68 23.08 -11.49
CA LEU A 3 43.81 23.16 -10.30
C LEU A 3 42.59 22.22 -10.32
N GLY A 4 42.23 21.62 -11.46
CA GLY A 4 41.00 20.80 -11.58
C GLY A 4 41.07 19.38 -10.99
N ILE A 5 42.26 18.75 -10.97
CA ILE A 5 42.39 17.31 -10.62
C ILE A 5 42.40 17.05 -9.10
N ARG A 6 42.77 18.06 -8.30
CA ARG A 6 42.75 17.93 -6.82
C ARG A 6 41.33 17.92 -6.24
N HIS A 7 40.33 18.43 -6.96
CA HIS A 7 38.94 18.43 -6.50
C HIS A 7 38.23 17.08 -6.72
N ILE A 8 38.53 16.40 -7.82
CA ILE A 8 37.88 15.14 -8.22
C ILE A 8 38.35 13.98 -7.30
N SER A 9 39.62 13.99 -6.92
CA SER A 9 40.20 12.99 -6.02
C SER A 9 39.60 13.06 -4.60
N ARG A 10 39.29 14.25 -4.08
CA ARG A 10 38.59 14.41 -2.78
C ARG A 10 37.15 13.89 -2.80
N ARG A 11 36.43 13.99 -3.93
CA ARG A 11 35.10 13.37 -4.09
C ARG A 11 35.18 11.84 -4.08
N ARG A 12 36.16 11.25 -4.78
CA ARG A 12 36.36 9.79 -4.77
C ARG A 12 36.74 9.24 -3.39
N ILE A 13 37.50 9.99 -2.59
CA ILE A 13 37.86 9.56 -1.23
C ILE A 13 36.64 9.57 -0.29
N LYS A 14 35.69 10.50 -0.44
CA LYS A 14 34.41 10.48 0.30
C LYS A 14 33.54 9.27 -0.06
N PHE A 15 33.50 8.88 -1.33
CA PHE A 15 32.78 7.67 -1.77
C PHE A 15 33.47 6.37 -1.30
N LYS A 16 34.81 6.32 -1.27
CA LYS A 16 35.57 5.14 -0.83
C LYS A 16 35.49 4.88 0.69
N ASN A 17 35.20 5.92 1.48
CA ASN A 17 35.06 5.79 2.93
C ASN A 17 33.67 5.34 3.41
N GLY A 18 32.82 4.83 2.51
CA GLY A 18 31.74 3.89 2.87
C GLY A 18 30.70 4.39 3.87
N LYS A 19 30.61 5.70 4.06
CA LYS A 19 29.53 6.33 4.81
C LYS A 19 29.03 7.45 3.90
N GLU A 20 28.07 7.10 3.04
CA GLU A 20 27.03 8.07 2.75
C GLU A 20 26.61 8.67 4.10
N PRO A 21 26.52 10.01 4.24
CA PRO A 21 26.15 10.59 5.53
C PRO A 21 24.87 9.87 5.93
N PHE A 22 24.94 9.10 7.03
CA PHE A 22 23.85 8.28 7.53
C PHE A 22 22.63 9.19 7.47
N GLU A 23 21.77 9.02 6.46
CA GLU A 23 20.56 9.82 6.35
C GLU A 23 19.90 9.54 7.67
N ARG A 24 19.87 10.53 8.56
CA ARG A 24 19.34 10.37 9.90
C ARG A 24 17.88 10.07 9.64
N ILE A 25 17.53 8.78 9.58
CA ILE A 25 16.17 8.32 9.35
C ILE A 25 15.35 9.10 10.37
N SER A 26 14.51 9.99 9.86
CA SER A 26 13.76 10.88 10.74
C SER A 26 12.96 9.97 11.65
N VAL A 27 12.91 10.28 12.94
CA VAL A 27 12.13 9.48 13.92
C VAL A 27 10.70 9.27 13.40
N LEU A 28 10.18 10.26 12.67
CA LEU A 28 8.93 10.19 11.93
C LEU A 28 8.87 9.05 10.91
N LYS A 29 9.88 8.87 10.04
CA LYS A 29 9.90 7.79 9.03
C LYS A 29 9.87 6.42 9.71
N THR A 30 10.71 6.18 10.72
CA THR A 30 10.71 4.90 11.46
C THR A 30 9.39 4.67 12.19
N ALA A 31 8.80 5.71 12.79
CA ALA A 31 7.50 5.60 13.45
C ALA A 31 6.38 5.24 12.45
N LEU A 32 6.39 5.86 11.27
CA LEU A 32 5.45 5.54 10.19
C LEU A 32 5.63 4.10 9.70
N ASP A 33 6.87 3.65 9.46
CA ASP A 33 7.15 2.29 9.01
C ASP A 33 6.58 1.25 9.98
N ILE A 34 6.70 1.47 11.29
CA ILE A 34 6.14 0.59 12.32
C ILE A 34 4.61 0.68 12.36
N LEU A 35 4.05 1.88 12.27
CA LEU A 35 2.60 2.11 12.29
C LEU A 35 1.89 1.46 11.10
N MET A 36 2.55 1.36 9.96
CA MET A 36 1.92 0.80 8.76
C MET A 36 1.60 -0.69 8.86
N TYR A 37 2.31 -1.46 9.69
CA TYR A 37 2.03 -2.90 9.87
C TYR A 37 0.63 -3.19 10.46
N PRO A 38 0.21 -2.60 11.59
CA PRO A 38 -1.15 -2.79 12.09
C PRO A 38 -2.20 -2.13 11.19
N VAL A 39 -1.89 -0.97 10.60
CA VAL A 39 -2.81 -0.28 9.67
C VAL A 39 -3.14 -1.17 8.47
N ALA A 40 -2.17 -1.94 7.98
CA ALA A 40 -2.36 -2.87 6.87
C ALA A 40 -3.47 -3.91 7.12
N ILE A 41 -3.77 -4.21 8.38
CA ILE A 41 -4.82 -5.16 8.77
C ILE A 41 -6.08 -4.42 9.21
N VAL A 42 -5.94 -3.38 10.03
CA VAL A 42 -7.09 -2.68 10.64
C VAL A 42 -7.89 -1.89 9.60
N ALA A 43 -7.23 -1.25 8.64
CA ALA A 43 -7.93 -0.41 7.66
C ALA A 43 -8.91 -1.21 6.77
N PRO A 44 -8.54 -2.38 6.20
CA PRO A 44 -9.49 -3.23 5.47
C PRO A 44 -10.69 -3.70 6.31
N LEU A 45 -10.51 -3.93 7.62
CA LEU A 45 -11.60 -4.38 8.50
C LEU A 45 -12.71 -3.33 8.63
N ALA A 46 -12.46 -2.07 8.29
CA ALA A 46 -13.50 -1.04 8.21
C ALA A 46 -14.58 -1.35 7.16
N LEU A 47 -14.35 -2.29 6.23
CA LEU A 47 -15.35 -2.76 5.28
C LEU A 47 -16.26 -3.86 5.84
N VAL A 48 -15.95 -4.45 7.00
CA VAL A 48 -16.77 -5.50 7.61
C VAL A 48 -18.22 -5.05 7.84
N PRO A 49 -18.52 -3.85 8.38
CA PRO A 49 -19.90 -3.39 8.53
C PRO A 49 -20.65 -3.26 7.21
N GLN A 50 -19.98 -2.83 6.14
CA GLN A 50 -20.59 -2.68 4.81
C GLN A 50 -20.96 -4.05 4.23
N VAL A 51 -20.07 -5.03 4.37
CA VAL A 51 -20.33 -6.41 3.95
C VAL A 51 -21.48 -6.98 4.78
N TRP A 52 -21.39 -6.87 6.11
CA TRP A 52 -22.43 -7.33 7.02
C TRP A 52 -23.81 -6.76 6.66
N GLN A 53 -23.89 -5.45 6.42
CA GLN A 53 -25.15 -4.79 6.07
C GLN A 53 -25.81 -5.45 4.86
N ILE A 54 -25.08 -5.64 3.75
CA ILE A 54 -25.63 -6.21 2.52
C ILE A 54 -26.16 -7.63 2.74
N TYR A 55 -25.38 -8.49 3.40
CA TYR A 55 -25.74 -9.89 3.61
C TYR A 55 -26.78 -10.08 4.73
N ALA A 56 -26.91 -9.13 5.66
CA ALA A 56 -27.92 -9.18 6.71
C ALA A 56 -29.28 -8.61 6.25
N THR A 57 -29.27 -7.52 5.47
CA THR A 57 -30.50 -6.88 4.99
C THR A 57 -30.98 -7.44 3.65
N HIS A 58 -30.12 -8.17 2.93
CA HIS A 58 -30.35 -8.59 1.54
C HIS A 58 -30.77 -7.40 0.65
N ASP A 59 -30.16 -6.25 0.88
CA ASP A 59 -30.43 -5.03 0.12
C ASP A 59 -29.10 -4.35 -0.24
N ALA A 60 -28.83 -4.32 -1.54
CA ALA A 60 -27.70 -3.61 -2.13
C ALA A 60 -28.15 -2.58 -3.19
N SER A 61 -29.42 -2.19 -3.19
CA SER A 61 -30.05 -1.33 -4.21
C SER A 61 -29.40 0.06 -4.32
N SER A 62 -28.85 0.57 -3.21
CA SER A 62 -28.16 1.86 -3.14
C SER A 62 -26.71 1.84 -3.64
N LEU A 63 -26.14 0.64 -3.90
CA LEU A 63 -24.72 0.49 -4.22
C LEU A 63 -24.47 0.38 -5.72
N SER A 64 -23.37 0.98 -6.17
CA SER A 64 -22.95 0.99 -7.56
C SER A 64 -22.03 -0.20 -7.87
N MET A 65 -22.51 -1.17 -8.65
CA MET A 65 -21.71 -2.32 -9.08
C MET A 65 -20.38 -1.93 -9.78
N PRO A 66 -20.36 -0.96 -10.73
CA PRO A 66 -19.11 -0.55 -11.38
C PRO A 66 -18.05 -0.04 -10.39
N THR A 67 -18.47 0.64 -9.32
CA THR A 67 -17.56 1.17 -8.31
C THR A 67 -16.78 0.04 -7.65
N TRP A 68 -17.47 -0.98 -7.15
CA TRP A 68 -16.83 -2.09 -6.45
C TRP A 68 -15.98 -2.96 -7.38
N ALA A 69 -16.41 -3.15 -8.64
CA ALA A 69 -15.61 -3.84 -9.65
C ALA A 69 -14.29 -3.13 -9.96
N ILE A 70 -14.31 -1.80 -10.12
CA ILE A 70 -13.10 -1.00 -10.36
C ILE A 70 -12.16 -1.05 -9.15
N LEU A 71 -12.70 -0.99 -7.93
CA LEU A 71 -11.88 -1.09 -6.72
C LEU A 71 -11.18 -2.46 -6.61
N VAL A 72 -11.90 -3.56 -6.88
CA VAL A 72 -11.28 -4.90 -6.94
C VAL A 72 -10.16 -4.94 -7.98
N PHE A 73 -10.39 -4.37 -9.17
CA PHE A 73 -9.35 -4.26 -10.20
C PHE A 73 -8.11 -3.49 -9.73
N PHE A 74 -8.29 -2.33 -9.10
CA PHE A 74 -7.16 -1.57 -8.57
C PHE A 74 -6.45 -2.28 -7.42
N ASN A 75 -7.16 -2.99 -6.54
CA ASN A 75 -6.50 -3.80 -5.52
C ASN A 75 -5.61 -4.89 -6.15
N MET A 76 -6.03 -5.52 -7.25
CA MET A 76 -5.18 -6.47 -7.99
C MET A 76 -3.91 -5.80 -8.54
N LEU A 77 -4.01 -4.59 -9.10
CA LEU A 77 -2.84 -3.84 -9.56
C LEU A 77 -1.89 -3.49 -8.39
N TRP A 78 -2.42 -3.10 -7.24
CA TRP A 78 -1.62 -2.82 -6.05
C TRP A 78 -0.94 -4.06 -5.46
N ILE A 79 -1.61 -5.22 -5.47
CA ILE A 79 -1.01 -6.49 -5.07
C ILE A 79 0.17 -6.83 -5.99
N PHE A 80 -0.03 -6.70 -7.31
CA PHE A 80 1.04 -6.92 -8.29
C PHE A 80 2.21 -5.95 -8.07
N TYR A 81 1.91 -4.66 -7.86
CA TYR A 81 2.90 -3.64 -7.55
C TYR A 81 3.70 -3.99 -6.28
N GLY A 82 3.01 -4.31 -5.18
CA GLY A 82 3.63 -4.68 -3.91
C GLY A 82 4.50 -5.93 -4.02
N TRP A 83 4.06 -6.91 -4.82
CA TRP A 83 4.83 -8.12 -5.09
C TRP A 83 6.14 -7.83 -5.82
N VAL A 84 6.11 -7.01 -6.88
CA VAL A 84 7.31 -6.58 -7.61
C VAL A 84 8.29 -5.83 -6.70
N HIS A 85 7.79 -5.01 -5.78
CA HIS A 85 8.61 -4.22 -4.86
C HIS A 85 8.96 -4.95 -3.54
N ARG A 86 8.48 -6.19 -3.36
CA ARG A 86 8.62 -6.99 -2.13
C ARG A 86 8.11 -6.28 -0.86
N ASP A 87 7.09 -5.44 -0.99
CA ASP A 87 6.45 -4.71 0.10
C ASP A 87 5.29 -5.54 0.69
N LYS A 88 5.55 -6.20 1.82
CA LYS A 88 4.57 -7.07 2.48
C LYS A 88 3.34 -6.31 2.99
N PRO A 89 3.49 -5.16 3.71
CA PRO A 89 2.34 -4.34 4.10
C PRO A 89 1.40 -4.00 2.94
N ILE A 90 1.94 -3.56 1.80
CA ILE A 90 1.11 -3.19 0.63
C ILE A 90 0.33 -4.41 0.11
N ILE A 91 1.00 -5.57 -0.01
CA ILE A 91 0.36 -6.81 -0.48
C ILE A 91 -0.79 -7.19 0.47
N ILE A 92 -0.53 -7.29 1.77
CA ILE A 92 -1.53 -7.73 2.77
C ILE A 92 -2.72 -6.77 2.78
N THR A 93 -2.46 -5.46 2.82
CA THR A 93 -3.50 -4.43 2.84
C THR A 93 -4.43 -4.56 1.64
N ASN A 94 -3.85 -4.66 0.43
CA ASN A 94 -4.63 -4.69 -0.79
C ASN A 94 -5.29 -6.04 -1.05
N SER A 95 -4.72 -7.15 -0.56
CA SER A 95 -5.39 -8.44 -0.57
C SER A 95 -6.67 -8.42 0.28
N LEU A 96 -6.61 -7.86 1.49
CA LEU A 96 -7.78 -7.75 2.36
C LEU A 96 -8.83 -6.78 1.79
N PHE A 97 -8.41 -5.60 1.31
CA PHE A 97 -9.33 -4.68 0.63
C PHE A 97 -9.97 -5.32 -0.60
N GLY A 98 -9.17 -5.98 -1.45
CA GLY A 98 -9.67 -6.67 -2.63
C GLY A 98 -10.69 -7.76 -2.28
N PHE A 99 -10.44 -8.52 -1.22
CA PHE A 99 -11.37 -9.53 -0.72
C PHE A 99 -12.70 -8.91 -0.28
N PHE A 100 -12.68 -7.88 0.58
CA PHE A 100 -13.92 -7.24 1.03
C PHE A 100 -14.65 -6.50 -0.09
N ASN A 101 -13.94 -5.80 -0.96
CA ASN A 101 -14.54 -5.15 -2.14
C ASN A 101 -15.20 -6.18 -3.06
N PHE A 102 -14.60 -7.37 -3.20
CA PHE A 102 -15.19 -8.47 -3.95
C PHE A 102 -16.44 -9.02 -3.29
N LEU A 103 -16.45 -9.21 -1.96
CA LEU A 103 -17.67 -9.60 -1.24
C LEU A 103 -18.79 -8.57 -1.42
N VAL A 104 -18.47 -7.28 -1.37
CA VAL A 104 -19.48 -6.24 -1.64
C VAL A 104 -19.99 -6.33 -3.08
N ALA A 105 -19.09 -6.44 -4.07
CA ALA A 105 -19.49 -6.60 -5.47
C ALA A 105 -20.38 -7.84 -5.70
N LEU A 106 -20.07 -8.96 -5.03
CA LEU A 106 -20.91 -10.16 -5.05
C LEU A 106 -22.28 -9.90 -4.43
N GLY A 107 -22.33 -9.26 -3.25
CA GLY A 107 -23.58 -8.88 -2.61
C GLY A 107 -24.44 -7.97 -3.49
N VAL A 108 -23.82 -7.02 -4.21
CA VAL A 108 -24.51 -6.16 -5.19
C VAL A 108 -25.07 -6.94 -6.37
N ILE A 109 -24.46 -8.04 -6.80
CA ILE A 109 -25.01 -8.89 -7.85
C ILE A 109 -26.19 -9.73 -7.33
N LEU A 110 -26.06 -10.27 -6.11
CA LEU A 110 -27.01 -11.23 -5.55
C LEU A 110 -28.28 -10.58 -4.98
N TYR A 111 -28.17 -9.37 -4.43
CA TYR A 111 -29.23 -8.70 -3.66
C TYR A 111 -29.63 -7.34 -4.26
N ARG A 112 -29.62 -7.26 -5.59
CA ARG A 112 -30.07 -6.07 -6.33
C ARG A 112 -31.54 -6.15 -6.72
#